data_AF-A0A0C3A1Q3-F1
#
_entry.id   AF-A0A0C3A1Q3-F1
#
_cell.length_a   1.000
_cell.length_b   1.000
_cell.length_c   1.000
_cell.angle_alpha   90.00
_cell.angle_beta   90.00
_cell.angle_gamma   90.00
#
_symmetry.space_group_name_H-M   'P 1'
#
loop_
_entity.id
_entity.type
_entity.pdbx_description
1 polymer ?
#
loop_
_entity_poly.entity_id
_entity_poly.type
_entity_poly.pdbx_seq_one_letter_code
_entity_poly.pdbx_strand_id
1 'polypeptide(L)'
;MRKKLLGLSAMALTMTTPFVAIACSFKSDRVLFSLAQGSGWPLARSLKPLVQYYNNNFKNDKDFVPVKFSFADNKNKDPDVETHSIYTEFNLIKKVKEDMETGNIKALPNIILGAQSGAYIINQDQRLLDVSDQGINKDLFSSKIADLHSVLAGQTDTNKLYNIPFDNADTDSVHYNLKLMKKMFDLIEEGGGEVSKDLDIYKKAEASEKDTKGNKIPDKSIWNALKVKTEKNGSNNNGSLKEIKITKETFESIKSLRDLAAKFVDGVEIDSSKIKDDTLSGEVFSIDYQEEEFYKELHSRIDKPVFELETTKNGNKTSSKVKYNIVNDEKTKEEFKKLWDEWKDSIKRKENKTKGEKNKKVFQSMKFMANADKEWGSWNIFRFQSAFSLAASVGAHQNKISSLTKNHPYFGKDILDDPHFNTNNAKEADVFMDSQITPLITKTNNTSSNTTTSANTDKGIFHEGGSSIIPINVGNEKLNLGTKKFLKWIYTGKNKIGKIEEDNWLTLAKTSGYIMPLKTVVNQETINKLQQEVTKLETVLSNKENLINEPSYFTLNMLRSSLLSLKSLVKLEEEKVVAKPVVTDDRTAEITKNVSKSLINQTNIDGSTITKAEELVTQFEQIVKK
;
A
#
# COMPACT_ATOMS: atom_id res chain seq x y z
N MET A 1 -39.85 12.51 -76.62
CA MET A 1 -39.85 13.19 -75.31
C MET A 1 -38.40 13.56 -74.96
N ARG A 2 -37.97 14.77 -75.36
CA ARG A 2 -37.53 15.91 -74.50
C ARG A 2 -36.40 15.55 -73.52
N LYS A 3 -35.13 15.70 -73.94
CA LYS A 3 -34.16 16.83 -73.71
C LYS A 3 -33.28 16.55 -72.48
N LYS A 4 -31.95 16.32 -72.62
CA LYS A 4 -30.84 17.31 -72.70
C LYS A 4 -30.83 18.24 -71.46
N LEU A 5 -29.76 18.43 -70.66
CA LEU A 5 -28.40 18.92 -70.95
C LEU A 5 -27.60 18.93 -69.61
N LEU A 6 -26.27 18.69 -69.56
CA LEU A 6 -25.17 19.66 -69.25
C LEU A 6 -25.54 20.80 -68.27
N GLY A 7 -24.72 21.24 -67.32
CA GLY A 7 -23.27 21.20 -67.14
C GLY A 7 -22.88 22.27 -66.10
N LEU A 8 -21.61 22.27 -65.71
CA LEU A 8 -20.96 23.21 -64.78
C LEU A 8 -21.20 24.69 -65.14
N SER A 9 -21.23 25.57 -64.12
CA SER A 9 -20.25 26.67 -63.98
C SER A 9 -20.50 27.52 -62.74
N ALA A 10 -19.41 27.88 -62.08
CA ALA A 10 -19.30 28.77 -60.93
C ALA A 10 -19.78 30.21 -61.20
N MET A 11 -20.21 30.91 -60.14
CA MET A 11 -19.66 32.22 -59.79
C MET A 11 -20.12 32.67 -58.40
N ALA A 12 -19.19 33.30 -57.70
CA ALA A 12 -19.29 33.82 -56.36
C ALA A 12 -20.35 34.93 -56.23
N LEU A 13 -21.09 34.89 -55.13
CA LEU A 13 -21.62 36.09 -54.48
C LEU A 13 -21.32 35.99 -52.99
N THR A 14 -20.48 36.92 -52.55
CA THR A 14 -20.16 37.25 -51.17
C THR A 14 -21.42 37.57 -50.38
N MET A 15 -21.68 36.82 -49.31
CA MET A 15 -22.44 37.31 -48.16
C MET A 15 -21.66 37.00 -46.88
N THR A 16 -21.05 38.04 -46.35
CA THR A 16 -20.57 38.14 -44.97
C THR A 16 -21.76 38.17 -44.02
N THR A 17 -21.84 37.23 -43.09
CA THR A 17 -22.33 37.42 -41.70
C THR A 17 -22.05 36.15 -40.89
N PRO A 18 -21.87 36.30 -39.57
CA PRO A 18 -20.95 35.50 -38.79
C PRO A 18 -21.56 34.14 -38.47
N PHE A 19 -20.81 33.07 -38.73
CA PHE A 19 -21.00 31.87 -37.93
C PHE A 19 -20.58 32.22 -36.50
N VAL A 20 -21.60 32.54 -35.71
CA VAL A 20 -21.59 32.44 -34.26
C VAL A 20 -20.83 31.16 -33.94
N ALA A 21 -19.63 31.34 -33.36
CA ALA A 21 -18.91 30.25 -32.75
C ALA A 21 -19.92 29.49 -31.89
N ILE A 22 -20.13 28.22 -32.20
CA ILE A 22 -20.72 27.28 -31.26
C ILE A 22 -19.65 27.13 -30.17
N ALA A 23 -19.56 28.15 -29.31
CA ALA A 23 -19.09 28.02 -27.96
C ALA A 23 -20.16 27.21 -27.24
N CYS A 24 -20.18 25.89 -27.48
CA CYS A 24 -20.69 24.98 -26.47
C CYS A 24 -19.90 25.30 -25.21
N SER A 25 -20.55 25.97 -24.27
CA SER A 25 -20.00 26.27 -22.96
C SER A 25 -19.82 24.95 -22.21
N PHE A 26 -18.66 24.33 -22.41
CA PHE A 26 -18.22 23.17 -21.65
C PHE A 26 -17.87 23.61 -20.23
N LYS A 27 -18.88 23.90 -19.40
CA LYS A 27 -18.69 24.13 -17.97
C LYS A 27 -18.92 22.81 -17.24
N SER A 28 -17.82 22.06 -17.02
CA SER A 28 -17.72 21.38 -15.72
C SER A 28 -17.69 22.51 -14.67
N ASP A 29 -18.59 22.47 -13.71
CA ASP A 29 -18.79 23.50 -12.69
C ASP A 29 -18.17 23.11 -11.33
N ARG A 30 -17.34 22.06 -11.33
CA ARG A 30 -16.76 21.47 -10.13
C ARG A 30 -15.28 21.11 -10.32
N VAL A 31 -14.55 21.08 -9.20
CA VAL A 31 -13.25 20.42 -9.10
C VAL A 31 -13.51 18.95 -8.80
N LEU A 32 -13.22 18.06 -9.73
CA LEU A 32 -13.39 16.62 -9.55
C LEU A 32 -12.09 16.00 -9.02
N PHE A 33 -12.16 15.44 -7.81
CA PHE A 33 -11.06 14.70 -7.17
C PHE A 33 -11.30 13.20 -7.28
N SER A 34 -10.51 12.52 -8.12
CA SER A 34 -10.65 11.08 -8.38
C SER A 34 -9.66 10.25 -7.57
N LEU A 35 -10.15 9.17 -6.95
CA LEU A 35 -9.34 8.22 -6.19
C LEU A 35 -9.70 6.79 -6.62
N ALA A 36 -8.69 5.95 -6.82
CA ALA A 36 -8.90 4.51 -7.08
C ALA A 36 -9.47 3.75 -5.88
N GLN A 37 -9.47 4.36 -4.70
CA GLN A 37 -10.13 3.81 -3.53
C GLN A 37 -11.65 3.98 -3.67
N GLY A 38 -12.39 2.92 -3.35
CA GLY A 38 -13.84 3.03 -3.22
C GLY A 38 -14.29 3.83 -1.99
N SER A 39 -15.59 4.12 -1.94
CA SER A 39 -16.20 5.03 -0.95
C SER A 39 -16.11 4.57 0.52
N GLY A 40 -15.81 3.29 0.75
CA GLY A 40 -15.72 2.69 2.08
C GLY A 40 -14.34 2.80 2.76
N TRP A 41 -13.30 3.14 2.01
CA TRP A 41 -11.93 3.19 2.53
C TRP A 41 -11.70 4.38 3.48
N PRO A 42 -10.76 4.28 4.45
CA PRO A 42 -10.56 5.31 5.47
C PRO A 42 -10.31 6.71 4.92
N LEU A 43 -9.46 6.83 3.88
CA LEU A 43 -9.17 8.13 3.29
C LEU A 43 -10.40 8.75 2.62
N ALA A 44 -11.14 7.98 1.83
CA ALA A 44 -12.39 8.45 1.20
C ALA A 44 -13.40 8.93 2.25
N ARG A 45 -13.51 8.22 3.38
CA ARG A 45 -14.40 8.60 4.49
C ARG A 45 -13.93 9.84 5.24
N SER A 46 -12.62 10.05 5.34
CA SER A 46 -12.02 11.23 6.00
C SER A 46 -12.12 12.50 5.14
N LEU A 47 -11.85 12.38 3.83
CA LEU A 47 -11.86 13.51 2.90
C LEU A 47 -13.26 14.08 2.68
N LYS A 48 -14.32 13.27 2.78
CA LYS A 48 -15.71 13.71 2.60
C LYS A 48 -16.12 14.85 3.54
N PRO A 49 -16.04 14.70 4.88
CA PRO A 49 -16.31 15.80 5.81
C PRO A 49 -15.43 17.04 5.59
N LEU A 50 -14.16 16.86 5.22
CA LEU A 50 -13.25 17.95 4.91
C LEU A 50 -13.72 18.76 3.69
N VAL A 51 -14.06 18.08 2.60
CA VAL A 51 -14.61 18.73 1.40
C VAL A 51 -15.97 19.36 1.66
N GLN A 52 -16.83 18.72 2.45
CA GLN A 52 -18.10 19.33 2.86
C GLN A 52 -17.88 20.63 3.64
N TYR A 53 -16.92 20.64 4.57
CA TYR A 53 -16.51 21.83 5.30
C TYR A 53 -15.99 22.92 4.33
N TYR A 54 -15.08 22.56 3.41
CA TYR A 54 -14.53 23.48 2.42
C TYR A 54 -15.63 24.11 1.55
N ASN A 55 -16.49 23.26 0.96
CA ASN A 55 -17.57 23.69 0.08
C ASN A 55 -18.55 24.63 0.78
N ASN A 56 -18.81 24.45 2.08
CA ASN A 56 -19.76 25.28 2.82
C ASN A 56 -19.18 26.62 3.26
N ASN A 57 -17.92 26.64 3.69
CA ASN A 57 -17.32 27.83 4.32
C ASN A 57 -16.66 28.76 3.31
N PHE A 58 -16.12 28.22 2.21
CA PHE A 58 -15.39 29.00 1.21
C PHE A 58 -16.23 29.35 -0.03
N LYS A 59 -17.53 29.01 -0.05
CA LYS A 59 -18.41 29.17 -1.24
C LYS A 59 -18.52 30.59 -1.80
N ASN A 60 -18.29 31.58 -0.95
CA ASN A 60 -18.40 33.00 -1.30
C ASN A 60 -17.03 33.63 -1.57
N ASP A 61 -15.94 32.88 -1.42
CA ASP A 61 -14.62 33.40 -1.64
C ASP A 61 -14.32 33.55 -3.14
N LYS A 62 -13.38 34.45 -3.44
CA LYS A 62 -12.74 34.50 -4.75
C LYS A 62 -12.15 33.14 -5.12
N ASP A 63 -12.29 32.79 -6.39
CA ASP A 63 -11.79 31.58 -7.05
C ASP A 63 -12.37 30.26 -6.49
N PHE A 64 -13.46 30.33 -5.71
CA PHE A 64 -14.15 29.14 -5.25
C PHE A 64 -14.80 28.36 -6.40
N VAL A 65 -14.61 27.04 -6.36
CA VAL A 65 -15.32 26.06 -7.16
C VAL A 65 -15.65 24.88 -6.24
N PRO A 66 -16.89 24.36 -6.25
CA PRO A 66 -17.25 23.21 -5.41
C PRO A 66 -16.42 21.99 -5.79
N VAL A 67 -15.95 21.27 -4.78
CA VAL A 67 -15.18 20.03 -4.95
C VAL A 67 -16.12 18.83 -4.83
N LYS A 68 -16.01 17.87 -5.76
CA LYS A 68 -16.70 16.58 -5.70
C LYS A 68 -15.71 15.43 -5.85
N PHE A 69 -16.12 14.24 -5.43
CA PHE A 69 -15.29 13.05 -5.55
C PHE A 69 -15.75 12.13 -6.68
N SER A 70 -14.78 11.45 -7.28
CA SER A 70 -15.02 10.24 -8.07
C SER A 70 -14.27 9.08 -7.40
N PHE A 71 -14.99 8.05 -6.98
CA PHE A 71 -14.40 6.87 -6.33
C PHE A 71 -14.57 5.63 -7.22
N ALA A 72 -13.86 4.55 -6.89
CA ALA A 72 -14.06 3.28 -7.59
C ALA A 72 -15.50 2.76 -7.46
N ASP A 73 -16.15 3.02 -6.31
CA ASP A 73 -17.56 2.71 -6.08
C ASP A 73 -18.25 3.75 -5.20
N ASN A 74 -19.58 3.60 -5.11
CA ASN A 74 -20.44 4.38 -4.23
C ASN A 74 -21.41 3.46 -3.48
N LYS A 75 -20.87 2.57 -2.64
CA LYS A 75 -21.65 1.58 -1.89
C LYS A 75 -22.68 2.23 -0.95
N ASN A 76 -22.40 3.44 -0.47
CA ASN A 76 -23.28 4.21 0.40
C ASN A 76 -24.32 5.06 -0.34
N LYS A 77 -24.37 5.00 -1.68
CA LYS A 77 -25.31 5.76 -2.54
C LYS A 77 -25.31 7.28 -2.25
N ASP A 78 -24.14 7.83 -2.00
CA ASP A 78 -23.93 9.25 -1.74
C ASP A 78 -24.15 10.06 -3.04
N PRO A 79 -25.14 10.97 -3.11
CA PRO A 79 -25.45 11.69 -4.34
C PRO A 79 -24.34 12.66 -4.79
N ASP A 80 -23.38 12.98 -3.93
CA ASP A 80 -22.25 13.86 -4.23
C ASP A 80 -20.98 13.12 -4.68
N VAL A 81 -21.10 11.81 -4.91
CA VAL A 81 -20.01 10.94 -5.35
C VAL A 81 -20.28 10.37 -6.74
N GLU A 82 -19.34 10.60 -7.64
CA GLU A 82 -19.25 9.94 -8.95
C GLU A 82 -18.50 8.60 -8.84
N THR A 83 -18.69 7.72 -9.82
CA THR A 83 -18.06 6.40 -9.84
C THR A 83 -17.39 6.10 -11.16
N HIS A 84 -16.19 5.52 -11.11
CA HIS A 84 -15.43 5.11 -12.30
C HIS A 84 -15.12 3.61 -12.37
N SER A 85 -15.40 2.81 -11.32
CA SER A 85 -15.20 1.34 -11.32
C SER A 85 -13.76 0.88 -11.58
N ILE A 86 -12.76 1.68 -11.18
CA ILE A 86 -11.33 1.36 -11.32
C ILE A 86 -10.69 1.33 -9.94
N TYR A 87 -10.25 0.15 -9.48
CA TYR A 87 -9.75 -0.04 -8.10
C TYR A 87 -8.23 0.09 -7.95
N THR A 88 -7.52 0.48 -9.00
CA THR A 88 -6.06 0.62 -8.99
C THR A 88 -5.65 1.99 -9.52
N GLU A 89 -4.75 2.68 -8.83
CA GLU A 89 -4.31 4.04 -9.17
C GLU A 89 -3.77 4.14 -10.60
N PHE A 90 -2.95 3.18 -11.02
CA PHE A 90 -2.35 3.18 -12.35
C PHE A 90 -3.37 3.08 -13.49
N ASN A 91 -4.39 2.21 -13.36
CA ASN A 91 -5.44 2.13 -14.38
C ASN A 91 -6.31 3.40 -14.39
N LEU A 92 -6.50 4.06 -13.24
CA LEU A 92 -7.20 5.33 -13.18
C LEU A 92 -6.41 6.41 -13.94
N ILE A 93 -5.10 6.49 -13.72
CA ILE A 93 -4.19 7.38 -14.46
C ILE A 93 -4.27 7.11 -15.97
N LYS A 94 -4.25 5.84 -16.41
CA LYS A 94 -4.39 5.48 -17.83
C LYS A 94 -5.72 5.91 -18.44
N LYS A 95 -6.82 5.69 -17.73
CA LYS A 95 -8.15 6.14 -18.16
C LYS A 95 -8.18 7.66 -18.32
N VAL A 96 -7.54 8.39 -17.42
CA VAL A 96 -7.45 9.85 -17.48
C VAL A 96 -6.59 10.31 -18.66
N LYS A 97 -5.44 9.67 -18.92
CA LYS A 97 -4.64 9.94 -20.12
C LYS A 97 -5.45 9.74 -21.40
N GLU A 98 -6.17 8.62 -21.50
CA GLU A 98 -7.07 8.36 -22.62
C GLU A 98 -8.12 9.48 -22.75
N ASP A 99 -8.77 9.91 -21.66
CA ASP A 99 -9.75 11.00 -21.70
C ASP A 99 -9.13 12.34 -22.15
N MET A 100 -7.85 12.59 -21.85
CA MET A 100 -7.11 13.75 -22.37
C MET A 100 -6.90 13.64 -23.89
N GLU A 101 -6.42 12.49 -24.36
CA GLU A 101 -6.09 12.24 -25.78
C GLU A 101 -7.35 12.23 -26.66
N THR A 102 -8.48 11.72 -26.15
CA THR A 102 -9.76 11.69 -26.87
C THR A 102 -10.58 12.98 -26.73
N GLY A 103 -10.09 13.97 -25.98
CA GLY A 103 -10.79 15.23 -25.75
C GLY A 103 -12.05 15.12 -24.89
N ASN A 104 -12.17 14.09 -24.04
CA ASN A 104 -13.29 13.89 -23.12
C ASN A 104 -13.17 14.78 -21.87
N ILE A 105 -13.13 16.10 -22.07
CA ILE A 105 -12.87 17.08 -21.02
C ILE A 105 -13.93 17.07 -19.90
N LYS A 106 -15.15 16.57 -20.17
CA LYS A 106 -16.21 16.46 -19.15
C LYS A 106 -15.93 15.41 -18.08
N ALA A 107 -15.27 14.31 -18.45
CA ALA A 107 -14.90 13.24 -17.53
C ALA A 107 -13.54 13.47 -16.88
N LEU A 108 -12.78 14.46 -17.37
CA LEU A 108 -11.42 14.70 -16.94
C LEU A 108 -11.37 15.22 -15.49
N PRO A 109 -10.72 14.50 -14.56
CA PRO A 109 -10.58 14.98 -13.20
C PRO A 109 -9.59 16.13 -13.11
N ASN A 110 -9.82 17.01 -12.13
CA ASN A 110 -8.91 18.09 -11.80
C ASN A 110 -7.76 17.62 -10.90
N ILE A 111 -8.02 16.59 -10.10
CA ILE A 111 -7.11 16.05 -9.12
C ILE A 111 -7.20 14.53 -9.18
N ILE A 112 -6.06 13.84 -9.26
CA ILE A 112 -5.96 12.40 -9.06
C ILE A 112 -5.17 12.15 -7.80
N LEU A 113 -5.63 11.24 -6.95
CA LEU A 113 -4.77 10.58 -5.97
C LEU A 113 -4.12 9.37 -6.65
N GLY A 114 -2.80 9.39 -6.77
CA GLY A 114 -2.07 8.31 -7.45
C GLY A 114 -0.59 8.29 -7.12
N ALA A 115 0.03 7.14 -7.38
CA ALA A 115 1.45 6.92 -7.26
C ALA A 115 2.28 7.92 -8.10
N GLN A 116 3.56 8.05 -7.76
CA GLN A 116 4.48 8.98 -8.40
C GLN A 116 4.50 8.84 -9.94
N SER A 117 4.37 7.60 -10.43
CA SER A 117 4.24 7.22 -11.84
C SER A 117 3.22 8.03 -12.63
N GLY A 118 2.12 8.43 -11.98
CA GLY A 118 1.04 9.12 -12.66
C GLY A 118 1.43 10.49 -13.17
N ALA A 119 2.33 11.18 -12.45
CA ALA A 119 2.85 12.46 -12.93
C ALA A 119 3.57 12.31 -14.26
N TYR A 120 4.30 11.20 -14.48
CA TYR A 120 5.03 10.98 -15.72
C TYR A 120 4.06 10.80 -16.89
N ILE A 121 3.06 9.93 -16.71
CA ILE A 121 2.06 9.62 -17.73
C ILE A 121 1.28 10.87 -18.12
N ILE A 122 0.78 11.63 -17.15
CA ILE A 122 0.02 12.85 -17.40
C ILE A 122 0.88 13.96 -18.03
N ASN A 123 2.17 14.02 -17.69
CA ASN A 123 3.06 15.04 -18.21
C ASN A 123 3.53 14.78 -19.65
N GLN A 124 3.32 13.60 -20.21
CA GLN A 124 3.55 13.36 -21.64
C GLN A 124 2.73 14.32 -22.51
N ASP A 125 1.55 14.72 -22.03
CA ASP A 125 0.65 15.68 -22.67
C ASP A 125 0.82 17.12 -22.11
N GLN A 126 1.83 17.36 -21.26
CA GLN A 126 2.09 18.62 -20.56
C GLN A 126 0.88 19.16 -19.77
N ARG A 127 0.10 18.26 -19.17
CA ARG A 127 -1.15 18.58 -18.47
C ARG A 127 -1.02 18.67 -16.95
N LEU A 128 0.18 18.66 -16.39
CA LEU A 128 0.35 18.93 -14.96
C LEU A 128 0.05 20.40 -14.65
N LEU A 129 -0.76 20.63 -13.61
CA LEU A 129 -1.05 21.98 -13.13
C LEU A 129 0.03 22.42 -12.14
N ASP A 130 0.75 23.49 -12.47
CA ASP A 130 1.68 24.12 -11.53
C ASP A 130 0.91 24.85 -10.42
N VAL A 131 1.21 24.49 -9.17
CA VAL A 131 0.57 25.04 -7.95
C VAL A 131 1.57 25.82 -7.07
N SER A 132 2.80 26.02 -7.54
CA SER A 132 3.88 26.66 -6.77
C SER A 132 3.56 28.11 -6.38
N ASP A 133 2.77 28.82 -7.20
CA ASP A 133 2.26 30.17 -6.93
C ASP A 133 1.36 30.25 -5.70
N GLN A 134 0.85 29.11 -5.22
CA GLN A 134 0.06 29.01 -3.99
C GLN A 134 0.90 28.72 -2.74
N GLY A 135 2.23 28.62 -2.88
CA GLY A 135 3.14 28.21 -1.82
C GLY A 135 3.26 26.69 -1.65
N ILE A 136 2.74 25.91 -2.60
CA ILE A 136 2.90 24.45 -2.64
C ILE A 136 4.12 24.14 -3.50
N ASN A 137 5.29 24.21 -2.88
CA ASN A 137 6.59 23.96 -3.50
C ASN A 137 7.45 23.08 -2.57
N LYS A 138 8.71 22.85 -2.92
CA LYS A 138 9.62 21.98 -2.15
C LYS A 138 9.77 22.41 -0.69
N ASP A 139 9.70 23.70 -0.38
CA ASP A 139 9.91 24.22 0.98
C ASP A 139 8.79 23.85 1.96
N LEU A 140 7.61 23.48 1.42
CA LEU A 140 6.46 23.06 2.22
C LEU A 140 6.63 21.64 2.82
N PHE A 141 7.43 20.78 2.18
CA PHE A 141 7.53 19.36 2.50
C PHE A 141 8.88 19.02 3.16
N SER A 142 8.97 17.83 3.77
CA SER A 142 10.25 17.31 4.25
C SER A 142 11.23 17.18 3.07
N SER A 143 12.51 17.45 3.32
CA SER A 143 13.47 17.70 2.25
C SER A 143 13.70 16.48 1.36
N LYS A 144 13.83 15.30 1.98
CA LYS A 144 14.07 14.04 1.25
C LYS A 144 12.86 13.64 0.42
N ILE A 145 11.66 13.82 0.96
CA ILE A 145 10.41 13.58 0.21
C ILE A 145 10.27 14.59 -0.93
N ALA A 146 10.42 15.89 -0.67
CA ALA A 146 10.37 16.93 -1.70
C ALA A 146 11.34 16.65 -2.86
N ASP A 147 12.54 16.15 -2.56
CA ASP A 147 13.51 15.75 -3.56
C ASP A 147 13.01 14.60 -4.43
N LEU A 148 12.46 13.52 -3.84
CA LEU A 148 11.88 12.39 -4.58
C LEU A 148 10.79 12.85 -5.57
N HIS A 149 9.91 13.75 -5.14
CA HIS A 149 8.79 14.26 -5.95
C HIS A 149 9.16 15.41 -6.91
N SER A 150 10.41 15.88 -6.85
CA SER A 150 10.95 16.88 -7.78
C SER A 150 11.63 16.29 -9.01
N VAL A 151 11.69 14.96 -9.12
CA VAL A 151 12.30 14.28 -10.27
C VAL A 151 11.24 13.58 -11.11
N LEU A 152 11.27 13.81 -12.43
CA LEU A 152 10.36 13.18 -13.38
C LEU A 152 11.08 12.80 -14.68
N ALA A 153 10.75 11.63 -15.24
CA ALA A 153 11.21 11.24 -16.57
C ALA A 153 10.84 12.31 -17.62
N GLY A 154 11.77 12.57 -18.54
CA GLY A 154 11.66 13.62 -19.55
C GLY A 154 11.86 15.04 -19.04
N GLN A 155 12.07 15.27 -17.74
CA GLN A 155 12.20 16.62 -17.17
C GLN A 155 13.58 16.85 -16.54
N THR A 156 14.00 18.12 -16.56
CA THR A 156 15.33 18.55 -16.07
C THR A 156 15.26 19.54 -14.91
N ASP A 157 14.12 20.20 -14.74
CA ASP A 157 13.92 21.14 -13.64
C ASP A 157 13.55 20.37 -12.37
N THR A 158 14.44 20.40 -11.38
CA THR A 158 14.26 19.74 -10.08
C THR A 158 13.89 20.74 -8.98
N ASN A 159 13.56 21.99 -9.34
CA ASN A 159 13.19 23.03 -8.37
C ASN A 159 11.68 23.02 -8.06
N LYS A 160 10.88 22.39 -8.91
CA LYS A 160 9.44 22.22 -8.73
C LYS A 160 9.06 20.79 -8.39
N LEU A 161 7.85 20.62 -7.88
CA LEU A 161 7.22 19.33 -7.64
C LEU A 161 6.39 18.93 -8.87
N TYR A 162 6.53 17.68 -9.33
CA TYR A 162 5.73 17.15 -10.45
C TYR A 162 4.44 16.45 -10.00
N ASN A 163 4.42 16.04 -8.74
CA ASN A 163 3.26 15.61 -7.98
C ASN A 163 3.45 16.11 -6.55
N ILE A 164 2.34 16.31 -5.85
CA ILE A 164 2.36 16.88 -4.52
C ILE A 164 2.36 15.73 -3.51
N PRO A 165 3.37 15.61 -2.63
CA PRO A 165 3.39 14.56 -1.60
C PRO A 165 2.12 14.60 -0.75
N PHE A 166 1.51 13.46 -0.43
CA PHE A 166 0.25 13.41 0.36
C PHE A 166 0.28 12.42 1.52
N ASP A 167 0.60 11.14 1.28
CA ASP A 167 0.86 10.15 2.34
C ASP A 167 1.96 9.21 1.87
N ASN A 168 3.14 9.80 1.67
CA ASN A 168 4.31 9.14 1.12
C ASN A 168 5.20 8.67 2.28
N ALA A 169 4.93 7.48 2.80
CA ALA A 169 5.70 6.86 3.88
C ALA A 169 6.25 5.50 3.42
N ASP A 170 7.08 4.88 4.25
CA ASP A 170 7.58 3.54 3.96
C ASP A 170 6.43 2.51 4.03
N THR A 171 6.47 1.50 3.16
CA THR A 171 5.43 0.45 3.04
C THR A 171 5.30 -0.44 4.29
N ASP A 172 6.26 -0.32 5.20
CA ASP A 172 6.56 -1.23 6.28
C ASP A 172 5.61 -1.11 7.48
N SER A 173 4.71 -2.08 7.63
CA SER A 173 4.26 -2.47 8.97
C SER A 173 4.09 -3.98 9.08
N VAL A 174 4.60 -4.55 10.18
CA VAL A 174 4.35 -5.96 10.52
C VAL A 174 3.17 -6.02 11.47
N HIS A 175 2.18 -6.82 11.10
CA HIS A 175 1.00 -7.10 11.91
C HIS A 175 1.15 -8.52 12.44
N TYR A 176 0.89 -8.72 13.72
CA TYR A 176 0.98 -10.01 14.39
C TYR A 176 -0.37 -10.40 14.96
N ASN A 177 -0.81 -11.63 14.71
CA ASN A 177 -1.85 -12.27 15.50
C ASN A 177 -1.17 -12.97 16.69
N LEU A 178 -1.27 -12.34 17.86
CA LEU A 178 -0.53 -12.72 19.07
C LEU A 178 -0.86 -14.13 19.56
N LYS A 179 -2.10 -14.61 19.36
CA LYS A 179 -2.49 -15.98 19.71
C LYS A 179 -1.84 -17.01 18.78
N LEU A 180 -1.81 -16.72 17.47
CA LEU A 180 -1.12 -17.57 16.50
C LEU A 180 0.40 -17.54 16.69
N MET A 181 0.96 -16.38 17.03
CA MET A 181 2.37 -16.26 17.40
C MET A 181 2.70 -17.13 18.61
N LYS A 182 1.88 -17.09 19.67
CA LYS A 182 2.09 -17.95 20.84
C LYS A 182 2.05 -19.42 20.47
N LYS A 183 1.05 -19.83 19.67
CA LYS A 183 0.94 -21.21 19.19
C LYS A 183 2.14 -21.65 18.34
N MET A 184 2.64 -20.76 17.48
CA MET A 184 3.84 -21.02 16.68
C MET A 184 5.06 -21.22 17.59
N PHE A 185 5.24 -20.38 18.62
CA PHE A 185 6.33 -20.52 19.60
C PHE A 185 6.23 -21.85 20.36
N ASP A 186 5.03 -22.24 20.79
CA ASP A 186 4.82 -23.50 21.50
C ASP A 186 5.17 -24.72 20.65
N LEU A 187 4.73 -24.72 19.38
CA LEU A 187 5.07 -25.78 18.44
C LEU A 187 6.58 -25.80 18.13
N ILE A 188 7.23 -24.64 18.04
CA ILE A 188 8.69 -24.57 17.90
C ILE A 188 9.39 -25.22 19.09
N GLU A 189 9.03 -24.87 20.33
CA GLU A 189 9.62 -25.47 21.53
C GLU A 189 9.32 -26.98 21.63
N GLU A 190 8.09 -27.41 21.33
CA GLU A 190 7.67 -28.82 21.26
C GLU A 190 8.49 -29.62 20.24
N GLY A 191 8.73 -29.03 19.08
CA GLY A 191 9.58 -29.57 18.01
C GLY A 191 11.08 -29.40 18.25
N GLY A 192 11.48 -28.95 19.45
CA GLY A 192 12.87 -28.86 19.89
C GLY A 192 13.61 -27.58 19.54
N GLY A 193 12.96 -26.60 18.93
CA GLY A 193 13.55 -25.27 18.70
C GLY A 193 13.68 -24.43 19.98
N GLU A 194 14.29 -23.26 19.84
CA GLU A 194 14.52 -22.33 20.95
C GLU A 194 13.76 -21.01 20.71
N VAL A 195 13.04 -20.52 21.73
CA VAL A 195 12.37 -19.22 21.68
C VAL A 195 12.87 -18.34 22.82
N SER A 196 13.45 -17.19 22.48
CA SER A 196 13.87 -16.22 23.50
C SER A 196 12.65 -15.58 24.17
N LYS A 197 12.47 -15.84 25.46
CA LYS A 197 11.33 -15.35 26.26
C LYS A 197 11.43 -13.86 26.60
N ASP A 198 12.61 -13.27 26.37
CA ASP A 198 12.83 -11.85 26.60
C ASP A 198 12.34 -10.93 25.47
N LEU A 199 12.02 -11.51 24.32
CA LEU A 199 11.50 -10.78 23.17
C LEU A 199 10.17 -10.11 23.51
N ASP A 200 10.03 -8.85 23.09
CA ASP A 200 8.79 -8.08 23.30
C ASP A 200 7.58 -8.78 22.67
N ILE A 201 7.74 -9.32 21.45
CA ILE A 201 6.68 -10.08 20.78
C ILE A 201 6.31 -11.37 21.53
N TYR A 202 7.26 -12.05 22.16
CA TYR A 202 6.97 -13.22 22.99
C TYR A 202 6.15 -12.81 24.22
N LYS A 203 6.58 -11.75 24.91
CA LYS A 203 5.89 -11.20 26.10
C LYS A 203 4.47 -10.77 25.76
N LYS A 204 4.26 -10.11 24.62
CA LYS A 204 2.92 -9.73 24.12
C LYS A 204 2.07 -10.94 23.76
N ALA A 205 2.65 -11.95 23.10
CA ALA A 205 1.96 -13.19 22.77
C ALA A 205 1.52 -13.95 24.03
N GLU A 206 2.39 -14.05 25.04
CA GLU A 206 2.07 -14.65 26.33
C GLU A 206 0.99 -13.87 27.10
N ALA A 207 1.09 -12.54 27.13
CA ALA A 207 0.09 -11.69 27.76
C ALA A 207 -1.28 -11.83 27.08
N SER A 208 -1.30 -11.79 25.73
CA SER A 208 -2.49 -12.01 24.93
C SER A 208 -3.12 -13.36 25.24
N GLU A 209 -2.35 -14.45 25.30
CA GLU A 209 -2.86 -15.80 25.62
C GLU A 209 -3.62 -15.85 26.96
N LYS A 210 -3.13 -15.13 27.96
CA LYS A 210 -3.72 -15.04 29.32
C LYS A 210 -4.87 -14.02 29.43
N ASP A 211 -5.03 -13.13 28.45
CA ASP A 211 -6.03 -12.06 28.47
C ASP A 211 -7.44 -12.58 28.17
N THR A 212 -8.41 -12.19 29.01
CA THR A 212 -9.84 -12.52 28.85
C THR A 212 -10.59 -11.55 27.93
N LYS A 213 -9.99 -10.41 27.57
CA LYS A 213 -10.54 -9.43 26.61
C LYS A 213 -10.29 -9.83 25.16
N GLY A 214 -9.31 -10.70 24.90
CA GLY A 214 -9.02 -11.29 23.60
C GLY A 214 -9.99 -12.42 23.22
N ASN A 215 -9.80 -12.98 22.03
CA ASN A 215 -10.48 -14.19 21.58
C ASN A 215 -9.50 -15.35 21.46
N LYS A 216 -9.97 -16.58 21.67
CA LYS A 216 -9.19 -17.78 21.39
C LYS A 216 -9.05 -17.98 19.89
N ILE A 217 -8.06 -18.77 19.47
CA ILE A 217 -7.96 -19.27 18.09
C ILE A 217 -9.25 -20.06 17.79
N PRO A 218 -10.07 -19.65 16.81
CA PRO A 218 -11.35 -20.27 16.56
C PRO A 218 -11.18 -21.70 16.03
N ASP A 219 -12.14 -22.58 16.34
CA ASP A 219 -12.16 -23.98 15.90
C ASP A 219 -11.98 -24.15 14.39
N LYS A 220 -12.51 -23.21 13.60
CA LYS A 220 -12.39 -23.22 12.15
C LYS A 220 -11.00 -22.85 11.63
N SER A 221 -10.08 -22.34 12.44
CA SER A 221 -8.72 -22.03 11.97
C SER A 221 -7.90 -23.31 11.78
N ILE A 222 -7.26 -23.50 10.62
CA ILE A 222 -6.36 -24.64 10.37
C ILE A 222 -5.21 -24.72 11.37
N TRP A 223 -4.85 -23.60 12.02
CA TRP A 223 -3.86 -23.58 13.08
C TRP A 223 -4.20 -24.57 14.21
N ASN A 224 -5.48 -24.84 14.49
CA ASN A 224 -5.91 -25.85 15.45
C ASN A 224 -5.64 -27.30 15.04
N ALA A 225 -5.39 -27.54 13.75
CA ALA A 225 -5.02 -28.83 13.20
C ALA A 225 -3.51 -29.01 13.00
N LEU A 226 -2.67 -28.05 13.41
CA LEU A 226 -1.21 -28.19 13.28
C LEU A 226 -0.62 -28.95 14.47
N LYS A 227 0.35 -29.82 14.17
CA LYS A 227 1.23 -30.48 15.14
C LYS A 227 2.64 -30.59 14.57
N VAL A 228 3.63 -30.77 15.44
CA VAL A 228 5.01 -31.02 14.99
C VAL A 228 5.10 -32.40 14.34
N LYS A 229 5.97 -32.55 13.33
CA LYS A 229 6.23 -33.87 12.72
C LYS A 229 6.97 -34.80 13.67
N THR A 230 7.86 -34.24 14.49
CA THR A 230 8.66 -34.99 15.46
C THR A 230 8.85 -34.13 16.69
N GLU A 231 8.28 -34.57 17.80
CA GLU A 231 8.48 -33.96 19.11
C GLU A 231 9.93 -34.17 19.58
N LYS A 232 10.40 -33.27 20.45
CA LYS A 232 11.68 -33.44 21.13
C LYS A 232 11.64 -34.64 22.08
N ASN A 233 12.49 -35.65 21.84
CA ASN A 233 12.58 -36.84 22.70
C ASN A 233 13.88 -36.88 23.53
N GLY A 234 13.77 -36.63 24.84
CA GLY A 234 14.88 -36.78 25.80
C GLY A 234 16.00 -35.73 25.65
N SER A 235 17.23 -36.12 26.00
CA SER A 235 18.41 -35.21 25.98
C SER A 235 18.99 -34.98 24.58
N ASN A 236 18.71 -35.85 23.62
CA ASN A 236 19.15 -35.71 22.23
C ASN A 236 18.06 -34.99 21.42
N ASN A 237 18.30 -33.75 21.02
CA ASN A 237 17.33 -32.96 20.29
C ASN A 237 17.16 -33.45 18.84
N ASN A 238 16.21 -34.34 18.61
CA ASN A 238 15.83 -34.87 17.30
C ASN A 238 14.52 -34.28 16.75
N GLY A 239 13.99 -33.24 17.39
CA GLY A 239 12.70 -32.65 17.01
C GLY A 239 12.73 -31.99 15.63
N SER A 240 11.56 -31.90 14.99
CA SER A 240 11.43 -31.43 13.60
C SER A 240 11.64 -29.92 13.42
N LEU A 241 11.71 -29.15 14.51
CA LEU A 241 11.91 -27.70 14.52
C LEU A 241 13.18 -27.28 15.28
N LYS A 242 14.08 -28.23 15.59
CA LYS A 242 15.32 -27.99 16.37
C LYS A 242 16.27 -26.93 15.79
N GLU A 243 16.21 -26.69 14.48
CA GLU A 243 17.05 -25.71 13.78
C GLU A 243 16.48 -24.29 13.84
N ILE A 244 15.32 -24.09 14.47
CA ILE A 244 14.70 -22.78 14.63
C ILE A 244 15.12 -22.20 15.97
N LYS A 245 15.74 -21.03 15.91
CA LYS A 245 16.04 -20.19 17.07
C LYS A 245 15.40 -18.82 16.87
N ILE A 246 14.43 -18.48 17.71
CA ILE A 246 13.72 -17.20 17.67
C ILE A 246 14.45 -16.20 18.57
N THR A 247 14.98 -15.16 17.93
CA THR A 247 15.67 -14.04 18.55
C THR A 247 15.11 -12.72 18.01
N LYS A 248 15.71 -11.59 18.38
CA LYS A 248 15.29 -10.28 17.91
C LYS A 248 15.47 -10.16 16.39
N GLU A 249 16.60 -10.67 15.89
CA GLU A 249 17.01 -10.67 14.48
C GLU A 249 16.04 -11.45 13.58
N THR A 250 15.25 -12.35 14.17
CA THR A 250 14.22 -13.11 13.44
C THR A 250 13.14 -12.21 12.83
N PHE A 251 12.85 -11.08 13.48
CA PHE A 251 11.80 -10.15 13.07
C PHE A 251 12.35 -8.87 12.41
N GLU A 252 13.66 -8.75 12.22
CA GLU A 252 14.31 -7.53 11.72
C GLU A 252 14.38 -7.43 10.19
N SER A 253 14.05 -8.48 9.42
CA SER A 253 14.12 -8.40 7.95
C SER A 253 13.08 -9.28 7.25
N ILE A 254 12.70 -8.89 6.02
CA ILE A 254 11.79 -9.69 5.15
C ILE A 254 12.34 -11.11 4.95
N LYS A 255 13.65 -11.23 4.73
CA LYS A 255 14.33 -12.52 4.61
C LYS A 255 14.17 -13.38 5.87
N SER A 256 14.41 -12.81 7.05
CA SER A 256 14.30 -13.54 8.33
C SER A 256 12.86 -14.03 8.58
N LEU A 257 11.87 -13.19 8.29
CA LEU A 257 10.44 -13.53 8.39
C LEU A 257 10.07 -14.69 7.45
N ARG A 258 10.52 -14.61 6.20
CA ARG A 258 10.32 -15.65 5.18
C ARG A 258 11.00 -16.98 5.55
N ASP A 259 12.24 -16.91 6.04
CA ASP A 259 12.98 -18.10 6.47
C ASP A 259 12.33 -18.77 7.68
N LEU A 260 11.85 -17.99 8.65
CA LEU A 260 11.08 -18.50 9.78
C LEU A 260 9.83 -19.23 9.29
N ALA A 261 9.04 -18.58 8.43
CA ALA A 261 7.81 -19.16 7.90
C ALA A 261 8.06 -20.47 7.14
N ALA A 262 9.09 -20.52 6.30
CA ALA A 262 9.47 -21.71 5.54
C ALA A 262 9.87 -22.86 6.48
N LYS A 263 10.81 -22.60 7.41
CA LYS A 263 11.30 -23.61 8.35
C LYS A 263 10.19 -24.14 9.26
N PHE A 264 9.30 -23.26 9.72
CA PHE A 264 8.16 -23.66 10.55
C PHE A 264 7.24 -24.63 9.79
N VAL A 265 6.83 -24.28 8.57
CA VAL A 265 5.94 -25.14 7.76
C VAL A 265 6.59 -26.48 7.41
N ASP A 266 7.92 -26.51 7.23
CA ASP A 266 8.63 -27.76 6.99
C ASP A 266 8.69 -28.67 8.22
N GLY A 267 8.67 -28.14 9.44
CA GLY A 267 8.70 -28.94 10.67
C GLY A 267 7.33 -29.34 11.23
N VAL A 268 6.22 -28.86 10.64
CA VAL A 268 4.85 -29.21 11.06
C VAL A 268 4.09 -30.05 10.01
N GLU A 269 2.99 -30.66 10.46
CA GLU A 269 2.04 -31.37 9.61
C GLU A 269 0.59 -31.07 10.02
N ILE A 270 -0.35 -31.36 9.11
CA ILE A 270 -1.79 -31.20 9.35
C ILE A 270 -2.33 -32.51 9.92
N ASP A 271 -2.82 -32.46 11.16
CA ASP A 271 -3.63 -33.51 11.75
C ASP A 271 -5.00 -33.56 11.07
N SER A 272 -5.14 -34.49 10.12
CA SER A 272 -6.34 -34.66 9.31
C SER A 272 -7.60 -34.91 10.14
N SER A 273 -7.48 -35.44 11.36
CA SER A 273 -8.62 -35.73 12.23
C SER A 273 -9.27 -34.47 12.81
N LYS A 274 -8.53 -33.36 12.83
CA LYS A 274 -9.00 -32.06 13.34
C LYS A 274 -9.56 -31.14 12.25
N ILE A 275 -9.51 -31.58 10.99
CA ILE A 275 -10.05 -30.82 9.87
C ILE A 275 -11.57 -31.05 9.75
N LYS A 276 -12.32 -29.95 9.82
CA LYS A 276 -13.77 -29.88 9.61
C LYS A 276 -14.08 -29.30 8.23
N ASP A 277 -15.32 -29.44 7.78
CA ASP A 277 -15.73 -28.94 6.46
C ASP A 277 -15.61 -27.40 6.38
N ASP A 278 -15.90 -26.72 7.49
CA ASP A 278 -15.81 -25.27 7.65
C ASP A 278 -14.40 -24.76 8.03
N THR A 279 -13.40 -25.64 8.16
CA THR A 279 -12.03 -25.22 8.45
C THR A 279 -11.52 -24.27 7.36
N LEU A 280 -10.96 -23.14 7.75
CA LEU A 280 -10.32 -22.16 6.88
C LEU A 280 -8.85 -22.55 6.69
N SER A 281 -8.39 -22.49 5.45
CA SER A 281 -6.95 -22.51 5.12
C SER A 281 -6.23 -21.33 5.79
N GLY A 282 -4.91 -21.43 5.91
CA GLY A 282 -4.08 -20.38 6.52
C GLY A 282 -2.63 -20.45 6.11
N GLU A 283 -1.86 -19.51 6.62
CA GLU A 283 -0.45 -19.35 6.33
C GLU A 283 0.30 -18.85 7.55
N VAL A 284 1.63 -18.96 7.56
CA VAL A 284 2.44 -18.31 8.58
C VAL A 284 2.53 -16.81 8.31
N PHE A 285 2.87 -16.46 7.07
CA PHE A 285 3.23 -15.12 6.65
C PHE A 285 2.39 -14.62 5.48
N SER A 286 1.58 -13.58 5.65
CA SER A 286 0.92 -12.90 4.52
C SER A 286 1.66 -11.62 4.11
N ILE A 287 1.61 -11.28 2.83
CA ILE A 287 2.33 -10.12 2.29
C ILE A 287 1.40 -9.36 1.34
N ASP A 288 1.02 -8.14 1.74
CA ASP A 288 0.41 -7.14 0.85
C ASP A 288 1.48 -6.53 -0.06
N TYR A 289 1.09 -6.06 -1.26
CA TYR A 289 1.98 -5.38 -2.21
C TYR A 289 3.29 -6.14 -2.44
N GLN A 290 3.20 -7.45 -2.65
CA GLN A 290 4.35 -8.35 -2.73
C GLN A 290 5.44 -7.93 -3.71
N GLU A 291 5.12 -7.23 -4.79
CA GLU A 291 6.10 -6.68 -5.72
C GLU A 291 6.95 -5.57 -5.09
N GLU A 292 6.38 -4.72 -4.25
CA GLU A 292 7.08 -3.64 -3.55
C GLU A 292 8.01 -4.24 -2.49
N GLU A 293 7.51 -5.20 -1.70
CA GLU A 293 8.31 -5.93 -0.71
C GLU A 293 9.45 -6.74 -1.35
N PHE A 294 9.19 -7.33 -2.51
CA PHE A 294 10.21 -8.00 -3.31
C PHE A 294 11.29 -7.01 -3.78
N TYR A 295 10.89 -5.86 -4.33
CA TYR A 295 11.83 -4.83 -4.77
C TYR A 295 12.59 -4.22 -3.59
N LYS A 296 11.98 -4.09 -2.43
CA LYS A 296 12.63 -3.63 -1.21
C LYS A 296 13.73 -4.58 -0.74
N GLU A 297 13.46 -5.89 -0.70
CA GLU A 297 14.48 -6.89 -0.41
C GLU A 297 15.56 -6.93 -1.51
N LEU A 298 15.21 -6.68 -2.77
CA LEU A 298 16.20 -6.56 -3.84
C LEU A 298 17.08 -5.33 -3.65
N HIS A 299 16.50 -4.17 -3.37
CA HIS A 299 17.19 -2.90 -3.12
C HIS A 299 18.15 -2.95 -1.94
N SER A 300 17.89 -3.81 -0.96
CA SER A 300 18.84 -4.03 0.13
C SER A 300 20.12 -4.76 -0.31
N ARG A 301 20.09 -5.44 -1.46
CA ARG A 301 21.18 -6.26 -2.02
C ARG A 301 21.93 -5.58 -3.18
N ILE A 302 21.45 -4.45 -3.68
CA ILE A 302 21.98 -3.75 -4.85
C ILE A 302 22.24 -2.26 -4.60
N ASP A 303 23.26 -1.72 -5.27
CA ASP A 303 23.66 -0.33 -5.11
C ASP A 303 22.68 0.64 -5.81
N LYS A 304 22.26 0.29 -7.03
CA LYS A 304 21.37 1.11 -7.87
C LYS A 304 19.92 0.71 -7.71
N PRO A 305 18.94 1.62 -7.85
CA PRO A 305 17.54 1.24 -7.90
C PRO A 305 17.23 0.31 -9.08
N VAL A 306 16.24 -0.59 -8.91
CA VAL A 306 15.73 -1.48 -9.97
C VAL A 306 15.34 -0.70 -11.24
N PHE A 307 14.74 0.47 -11.06
CA PHE A 307 14.43 1.43 -12.12
C PHE A 307 14.91 2.82 -11.70
N GLU A 308 15.73 3.46 -12.53
CA GLU A 308 16.28 4.79 -12.26
C GLU A 308 16.10 5.73 -13.46
N LEU A 309 16.24 7.03 -13.24
CA LEU A 309 16.28 8.00 -14.33
C LEU A 309 17.69 8.11 -14.88
N GLU A 310 17.84 7.85 -16.17
CA GLU A 310 19.05 8.13 -16.92
C GLU A 310 18.89 9.44 -17.69
N THR A 311 19.69 10.43 -17.31
CA THR A 311 19.75 11.73 -17.97
C THR A 311 20.89 11.74 -18.99
N THR A 312 20.55 11.98 -20.25
CA THR A 312 21.49 12.08 -21.37
C THR A 312 21.55 13.53 -21.86
N LYS A 313 22.77 14.06 -22.04
CA LYS A 313 22.99 15.38 -22.62
C LYS A 313 23.52 15.23 -24.04
N ASN A 314 22.75 15.69 -25.03
CA ASN A 314 23.16 15.79 -26.43
C ASN A 314 23.14 17.27 -26.85
N GLY A 315 24.31 17.91 -26.77
CA GLY A 315 24.43 19.37 -26.96
C GLY A 315 23.61 20.13 -25.92
N ASN A 316 22.76 21.07 -26.37
CA ASN A 316 21.87 21.85 -25.50
C ASN A 316 20.57 21.11 -25.12
N LYS A 317 20.33 19.91 -25.66
CA LYS A 317 19.15 19.10 -25.33
C LYS A 317 19.50 18.08 -24.26
N THR A 318 18.76 18.12 -23.17
CA THR A 318 18.84 17.11 -22.11
C THR A 318 17.57 16.26 -22.17
N SER A 319 17.72 14.95 -22.20
CA SER A 319 16.62 13.98 -22.17
C SER A 319 16.79 13.02 -21.01
N SER A 320 15.73 12.83 -20.23
CA SER A 320 15.70 11.87 -19.13
C SER A 320 14.79 10.70 -19.51
N LYS A 321 15.27 9.46 -19.45
CA LYS A 321 14.47 8.25 -19.71
C LYS A 321 14.60 7.28 -18.54
N VAL A 322 13.67 6.34 -18.43
CA VAL A 322 13.80 5.27 -17.45
C VAL A 322 14.87 4.29 -17.93
N LYS A 323 15.79 3.96 -17.03
CA LYS A 323 16.77 2.89 -17.19
C LYS A 323 16.32 1.72 -16.33
N TYR A 324 16.17 0.55 -16.96
CA TYR A 324 15.65 -0.66 -16.33
C TYR A 324 16.84 -1.51 -15.89
N ASN A 325 17.43 -1.23 -14.73
CA ASN A 325 18.62 -1.94 -14.24
C ASN A 325 18.38 -3.46 -14.10
N ILE A 326 17.15 -3.89 -13.82
CA ILE A 326 16.75 -5.31 -13.85
C ILE A 326 16.99 -6.02 -15.20
N VAL A 327 17.10 -5.26 -16.29
CA VAL A 327 17.42 -5.75 -17.63
C VAL A 327 18.82 -5.32 -18.08
N ASN A 328 19.21 -4.08 -17.78
CA ASN A 328 20.38 -3.43 -18.36
C ASN A 328 21.65 -3.52 -17.50
N ASP A 329 21.55 -3.91 -16.21
CA ASP A 329 22.68 -4.07 -15.29
C ASP A 329 22.77 -5.54 -14.87
N GLU A 330 23.84 -6.23 -15.32
CA GLU A 330 23.97 -7.68 -15.09
C GLU A 330 24.03 -8.04 -13.60
N LYS A 331 24.61 -7.20 -12.74
CA LYS A 331 24.63 -7.45 -11.30
C LYS A 331 23.23 -7.37 -10.70
N THR A 332 22.44 -6.35 -11.08
CA THR A 332 21.05 -6.25 -10.64
C THR A 332 20.21 -7.41 -11.17
N LYS A 333 20.42 -7.83 -12.42
CA LYS A 333 19.73 -8.98 -13.03
C LYS A 333 20.04 -10.30 -12.32
N GLU A 334 21.31 -10.54 -11.99
CA GLU A 334 21.74 -11.73 -11.23
C GLU A 334 21.15 -11.77 -9.81
N GLU A 335 21.19 -10.64 -9.08
CA GLU A 335 20.58 -10.56 -7.75
C GLU A 335 19.05 -10.70 -7.80
N PHE A 336 18.39 -10.17 -8.83
CA PHE A 336 16.96 -10.42 -9.05
C PHE A 336 16.67 -11.92 -9.17
N LYS A 337 17.41 -12.64 -10.04
CA LYS A 337 17.20 -14.09 -10.24
C LYS A 337 17.43 -14.88 -8.95
N LYS A 338 18.52 -14.57 -8.25
CA LYS A 338 18.84 -15.19 -6.97
C LYS A 338 17.74 -14.96 -5.93
N LEU A 339 17.30 -13.72 -5.76
CA LEU A 339 16.22 -13.39 -4.83
C LEU A 339 14.90 -14.07 -5.20
N TRP A 340 14.57 -14.12 -6.50
CA TRP A 340 13.39 -14.82 -7.01
C TRP A 340 13.39 -16.30 -6.63
N ASP A 341 14.52 -16.97 -6.84
CA ASP A 341 14.68 -18.38 -6.46
C ASP A 341 14.62 -18.58 -4.94
N GLU A 342 15.23 -17.70 -4.15
CA GLU A 342 15.11 -17.74 -2.70
C GLU A 342 13.65 -17.62 -2.25
N TRP A 343 12.89 -16.66 -2.81
CA TRP A 343 11.47 -16.49 -2.50
C TRP A 343 10.66 -17.72 -2.84
N LYS A 344 10.84 -18.23 -4.07
CA LYS A 344 10.20 -19.46 -4.56
C LYS A 344 10.50 -20.65 -3.63
N ASP A 345 11.75 -20.83 -3.24
CA ASP A 345 12.18 -21.96 -2.42
C ASP A 345 11.65 -21.88 -0.97
N SER A 346 11.38 -20.68 -0.48
CA SER A 346 10.74 -20.46 0.82
C SER A 346 9.23 -20.71 0.82
N ILE A 347 8.58 -20.88 -0.33
CA ILE A 347 7.16 -21.23 -0.41
C ILE A 347 7.00 -22.72 -0.11
N LYS A 348 6.66 -23.04 1.14
CA LYS A 348 6.38 -24.39 1.62
C LYS A 348 4.88 -24.53 1.77
N ARG A 349 4.34 -25.68 1.38
CA ARG A 349 2.90 -25.92 1.33
C ARG A 349 2.57 -27.32 1.81
N LYS A 350 1.52 -27.43 2.63
CA LYS A 350 0.89 -28.66 3.09
C LYS A 350 -0.57 -28.62 2.69
N GLU A 351 -1.06 -29.69 2.06
CA GLU A 351 -2.45 -29.79 1.62
C GLU A 351 -3.13 -30.99 2.30
N ASN A 352 -4.36 -30.78 2.75
CA ASN A 352 -5.26 -31.84 3.15
C ASN A 352 -6.36 -31.98 2.11
N LYS A 353 -6.41 -33.14 1.44
CA LYS A 353 -7.39 -33.45 0.38
C LYS A 353 -8.43 -34.48 0.80
N THR A 354 -8.55 -34.79 2.09
CA THR A 354 -9.44 -35.86 2.58
C THR A 354 -10.92 -35.61 2.26
N LYS A 355 -11.30 -34.34 2.05
CA LYS A 355 -12.66 -33.91 1.65
C LYS A 355 -12.80 -33.60 0.14
N GLY A 356 -11.83 -34.04 -0.67
CA GLY A 356 -11.76 -33.83 -2.12
C GLY A 356 -11.05 -32.54 -2.53
N GLU A 357 -10.65 -32.45 -3.80
CA GLU A 357 -9.83 -31.34 -4.32
C GLU A 357 -10.51 -29.97 -4.17
N LYS A 358 -11.83 -29.90 -4.35
CA LYS A 358 -12.61 -28.66 -4.24
C LYS A 358 -12.72 -28.12 -2.81
N ASN A 359 -12.55 -28.98 -1.80
CA ASN A 359 -12.64 -28.62 -0.39
C ASN A 359 -11.30 -28.77 0.33
N LYS A 360 -10.19 -28.81 -0.41
CA LYS A 360 -8.87 -28.98 0.17
C LYS A 360 -8.57 -27.86 1.15
N LYS A 361 -7.88 -28.20 2.25
CA LYS A 361 -7.40 -27.22 3.23
C LYS A 361 -5.90 -27.10 3.10
N VAL A 362 -5.41 -25.87 3.12
CA VAL A 362 -4.01 -25.56 2.82
C VAL A 362 -3.41 -24.84 4.01
N PHE A 363 -2.22 -25.29 4.41
CA PHE A 363 -1.33 -24.54 5.28
C PHE A 363 -0.02 -24.27 4.56
N GLN A 364 0.39 -23.02 4.45
CA GLN A 364 1.58 -22.63 3.68
C GLN A 364 2.45 -21.60 4.41
N SER A 365 3.73 -21.50 4.03
CA SER A 365 4.65 -20.57 4.67
C SER A 365 4.26 -19.14 4.36
N MET A 366 3.93 -18.87 3.09
CA MET A 366 3.64 -17.53 2.61
C MET A 366 2.35 -17.46 1.79
N LYS A 367 1.66 -16.32 1.87
CA LYS A 367 0.58 -15.94 0.96
C LYS A 367 0.76 -14.50 0.50
N PHE A 368 0.95 -14.32 -0.80
CA PHE A 368 0.91 -13.01 -1.46
C PHE A 368 -0.54 -12.62 -1.73
N MET A 369 -0.89 -11.38 -1.37
CA MET A 369 -2.27 -10.91 -1.37
C MET A 369 -2.59 -10.19 -2.67
N ALA A 370 -3.73 -10.50 -3.29
CA ALA A 370 -4.16 -9.79 -4.50
C ALA A 370 -4.56 -8.31 -4.27
N ASN A 371 -4.74 -7.89 -3.00
CA ASN A 371 -5.12 -6.54 -2.58
C ASN A 371 -6.40 -6.01 -3.28
N ALA A 372 -6.53 -4.69 -3.39
CA ALA A 372 -7.69 -3.99 -3.92
C ALA A 372 -9.00 -4.37 -3.19
N ASP A 373 -10.01 -4.88 -3.89
CA ASP A 373 -11.30 -5.27 -3.33
C ASP A 373 -11.39 -6.76 -2.98
N LYS A 374 -10.28 -7.51 -3.07
CA LYS A 374 -10.28 -8.99 -3.02
C LYS A 374 -9.84 -9.56 -1.67
N GLU A 375 -8.64 -9.23 -1.23
CA GLU A 375 -8.04 -9.81 -0.01
C GLU A 375 -6.90 -8.96 0.51
N TRP A 376 -6.66 -8.96 1.82
CA TRP A 376 -5.59 -8.19 2.48
C TRP A 376 -4.98 -8.96 3.63
N GLY A 377 -3.68 -8.80 3.86
CA GLY A 377 -2.96 -9.46 4.95
C GLY A 377 -3.52 -9.09 6.32
N SER A 378 -3.95 -7.84 6.49
CA SER A 378 -4.69 -7.40 7.68
C SER A 378 -5.97 -8.22 7.93
N TRP A 379 -6.68 -8.64 6.89
CA TRP A 379 -7.88 -9.49 7.02
C TRP A 379 -7.51 -10.91 7.44
N ASN A 380 -6.37 -11.44 7.01
CA ASN A 380 -5.91 -12.77 7.44
C ASN A 380 -5.44 -12.75 8.90
N ILE A 381 -4.84 -11.66 9.37
CA ILE A 381 -4.55 -11.44 10.80
C ILE A 381 -5.85 -11.41 11.62
N PHE A 382 -6.85 -10.66 11.12
CA PHE A 382 -8.19 -10.57 11.72
C PHE A 382 -8.89 -11.93 11.85
N ARG A 383 -8.76 -12.80 10.84
CA ARG A 383 -9.46 -14.09 10.78
C ARG A 383 -8.70 -15.27 11.41
N PHE A 384 -7.58 -15.03 12.10
CA PHE A 384 -6.69 -16.09 12.59
C PHE A 384 -6.24 -17.04 11.45
N GLN A 385 -5.92 -16.49 10.28
CA GLN A 385 -5.36 -17.23 9.14
C GLN A 385 -3.84 -17.06 9.05
N SER A 386 -3.31 -15.87 9.34
CA SER A 386 -1.87 -15.55 9.37
C SER A 386 -1.34 -15.34 10.78
N ALA A 387 -0.14 -15.86 11.08
CA ALA A 387 0.54 -15.50 12.34
C ALA A 387 1.12 -14.09 12.29
N PHE A 388 1.75 -13.72 11.17
CA PHE A 388 2.21 -12.37 10.91
C PHE A 388 2.01 -11.95 9.46
N SER A 389 2.00 -10.64 9.22
CA SER A 389 1.78 -10.06 7.89
C SER A 389 2.60 -8.80 7.68
N LEU A 390 3.19 -8.64 6.50
CA LEU A 390 3.51 -7.31 5.98
C LEU A 390 2.23 -6.76 5.37
N ALA A 391 1.71 -5.70 5.95
CA ALA A 391 0.42 -5.12 5.56
C ALA A 391 0.46 -3.60 5.66
N ALA A 392 -0.41 -2.93 4.92
CA ALA A 392 -0.52 -1.48 5.00
C ALA A 392 -0.93 -1.00 6.40
N SER A 393 -0.17 -0.05 6.97
CA SER A 393 -0.41 0.50 8.32
C SER A 393 -1.79 1.18 8.43
N VAL A 394 -2.23 1.85 7.36
CA VAL A 394 -3.56 2.49 7.25
C VAL A 394 -4.72 1.49 7.39
N GLY A 395 -4.44 0.20 7.23
CA GLY A 395 -5.33 -0.92 7.51
C GLY A 395 -5.40 -1.34 8.98
N ALA A 396 -4.78 -0.63 9.93
CA ALA A 396 -4.68 -1.03 11.34
C ALA A 396 -6.02 -1.28 12.07
N HIS A 397 -7.13 -0.74 11.57
CA HIS A 397 -8.47 -0.99 12.10
C HIS A 397 -9.15 -2.23 11.49
N GLN A 398 -8.60 -2.77 10.40
CA GLN A 398 -9.12 -3.92 9.66
C GLN A 398 -8.55 -5.25 10.14
N ASN A 399 -7.49 -5.22 10.96
CA ASN A 399 -6.88 -6.41 11.54
C ASN A 399 -7.58 -6.93 12.81
N LYS A 400 -8.66 -6.29 13.25
CA LYS A 400 -9.41 -6.62 14.46
C LYS A 400 -10.87 -6.17 14.41
N ILE A 401 -11.67 -6.68 15.32
CA ILE A 401 -13.08 -6.32 15.45
C ILE A 401 -13.22 -4.83 15.81
N SER A 402 -13.97 -4.11 14.98
CA SER A 402 -14.40 -2.72 15.17
C SER A 402 -15.78 -2.52 14.55
N SER A 403 -16.43 -1.39 14.81
CA SER A 403 -17.69 -1.04 14.14
C SER A 403 -17.58 -1.03 12.62
N LEU A 404 -16.38 -0.83 12.09
CA LEU A 404 -16.10 -0.78 10.66
C LEU A 404 -15.87 -2.16 10.06
N THR A 405 -15.12 -3.04 10.72
CA THR A 405 -14.90 -4.40 10.19
C THR A 405 -16.19 -5.20 10.15
N LYS A 406 -17.10 -4.98 11.12
CA LYS A 406 -18.42 -5.64 11.12
C LYS A 406 -19.27 -5.31 9.89
N ASN A 407 -19.08 -4.14 9.29
CA ASN A 407 -19.86 -3.67 8.15
C ASN A 407 -18.95 -3.33 6.95
N HIS A 408 -17.79 -3.97 6.85
CA HIS A 408 -16.81 -3.61 5.85
C HIS A 408 -17.35 -3.96 4.45
N PRO A 409 -17.46 -3.00 3.52
CA PRO A 409 -18.21 -3.19 2.26
C PRO A 409 -17.55 -4.17 1.28
N TYR A 410 -16.30 -4.55 1.54
CA TYR A 410 -15.53 -5.50 0.73
C TYR A 410 -15.39 -6.88 1.38
N PHE A 411 -15.93 -7.08 2.59
CA PHE A 411 -15.94 -8.41 3.18
C PHE A 411 -16.95 -9.31 2.48
N GLY A 412 -16.56 -10.57 2.30
CA GLY A 412 -17.44 -11.61 1.78
C GLY A 412 -18.59 -11.92 2.76
N LYS A 413 -19.66 -12.53 2.23
CA LYS A 413 -20.80 -12.96 3.04
C LYS A 413 -20.42 -13.96 4.12
N ASP A 414 -19.37 -14.75 3.90
CA ASP A 414 -18.81 -15.68 4.89
C ASP A 414 -18.33 -14.98 6.17
N ILE A 415 -17.96 -13.70 6.07
CA ILE A 415 -17.58 -12.87 7.22
C ILE A 415 -18.78 -12.07 7.73
N LEU A 416 -19.49 -11.38 6.83
CA LEU A 416 -20.59 -10.48 7.19
C LEU A 416 -21.76 -11.20 7.86
N ASP A 417 -22.03 -12.44 7.43
CA ASP A 417 -23.14 -13.25 7.93
C ASP A 417 -22.68 -14.27 9.00
N ASP A 418 -21.43 -14.21 9.49
CA ASP A 418 -20.92 -15.13 10.53
C ASP A 418 -21.66 -14.88 11.86
N PRO A 419 -22.51 -15.81 12.34
CA PRO A 419 -23.22 -15.62 13.61
C PRO A 419 -22.28 -15.55 14.82
N HIS A 420 -21.04 -16.02 14.66
CA HIS A 420 -19.99 -16.02 15.67
C HIS A 420 -18.90 -14.99 15.35
N PHE A 421 -19.20 -13.93 14.57
CA PHE A 421 -18.24 -12.89 14.18
C PHE A 421 -17.42 -12.35 15.36
N ASN A 422 -18.06 -12.13 16.51
CA ASN A 422 -17.42 -11.53 17.70
C ASN A 422 -16.47 -12.48 18.44
N THR A 423 -16.53 -13.79 18.18
CA THR A 423 -15.69 -14.82 18.82
C THR A 423 -14.73 -15.47 17.84
N ASN A 424 -15.05 -15.43 16.54
CA ASN A 424 -14.26 -16.04 15.47
C ASN A 424 -13.15 -15.14 14.92
N ASN A 425 -13.11 -13.86 15.29
CA ASN A 425 -12.16 -12.91 14.74
C ASN A 425 -11.40 -12.16 15.84
N ALA A 426 -10.21 -11.67 15.52
CA ALA A 426 -9.29 -11.08 16.47
C ALA A 426 -9.85 -9.78 17.10
N LYS A 427 -9.61 -9.59 18.39
CA LYS A 427 -9.89 -8.34 19.13
C LYS A 427 -8.59 -7.56 19.35
N GLU A 428 -8.72 -6.39 19.97
CA GLU A 428 -7.60 -5.52 20.32
C GLU A 428 -6.46 -6.25 21.04
N ALA A 429 -6.78 -7.08 22.03
CA ALA A 429 -5.79 -7.82 22.82
C ALA A 429 -5.09 -8.95 22.03
N ASP A 430 -5.59 -9.29 20.84
CA ASP A 430 -5.05 -10.39 20.02
C ASP A 430 -4.08 -9.91 18.94
N VAL A 431 -3.93 -8.59 18.75
CA VAL A 431 -3.20 -8.04 17.61
C VAL A 431 -2.18 -7.01 18.03
N PHE A 432 -0.99 -7.10 17.44
CA PHE A 432 0.06 -6.10 17.58
C PHE A 432 0.53 -5.65 16.21
N MET A 433 0.83 -4.36 16.07
CA MET A 433 1.38 -3.77 14.85
C MET A 433 2.67 -3.05 15.21
N ASP A 434 3.73 -3.30 14.45
CA ASP A 434 5.03 -2.69 14.62
C ASP A 434 5.60 -2.21 13.28
N SER A 435 6.64 -1.38 13.32
CA SER A 435 7.38 -1.00 12.12
C SER A 435 8.19 -2.19 11.63
N GLN A 436 8.18 -2.40 10.32
CA GLN A 436 9.26 -3.15 9.68
C GLN A 436 10.37 -2.16 9.28
N ILE A 437 11.62 -2.61 9.29
CA ILE A 437 12.71 -1.91 8.59
C ILE A 437 13.51 -2.98 7.90
N THR A 438 13.66 -2.93 6.58
CA THR A 438 14.58 -3.83 5.89
C THR A 438 16.00 -3.25 5.95
N PRO A 439 16.97 -3.90 6.63
CA PRO A 439 18.34 -3.39 6.72
C PRO A 439 19.03 -3.43 5.35
N LEU A 440 19.92 -2.47 5.09
CA LEU A 440 20.82 -2.55 3.93
C LEU A 440 21.81 -3.71 4.13
N ILE A 441 21.95 -4.58 3.12
CA ILE A 441 22.96 -5.64 3.12
C ILE A 441 24.21 -5.08 2.47
N THR A 442 25.11 -4.50 3.27
CA THR A 442 26.45 -4.14 2.80
C THR A 442 27.23 -5.41 2.47
N LYS A 443 27.50 -5.64 1.18
CA LYS A 443 28.48 -6.63 0.76
C LYS A 443 29.87 -6.13 1.15
N THR A 444 30.37 -6.55 2.31
CA THR A 444 31.80 -6.52 2.56
C THR A 444 32.45 -7.48 1.57
N ASN A 445 33.22 -6.94 0.62
CA ASN A 445 34.13 -7.74 -0.18
C ASN A 445 35.15 -8.37 0.79
N ASN A 446 34.92 -9.62 1.22
CA ASN A 446 35.95 -10.63 1.51
C ASN A 446 35.34 -11.98 1.91
N THR A 447 35.64 -12.99 1.09
CA THR A 447 35.81 -14.43 1.42
C THR A 447 34.71 -15.16 2.23
N SER A 448 33.99 -16.04 1.51
CA SER A 448 33.78 -17.45 1.90
C SER A 448 33.21 -17.76 3.30
N SER A 449 32.19 -17.04 3.76
CA SER A 449 31.35 -17.51 4.86
C SER A 449 29.92 -17.03 4.68
N ASN A 450 28.97 -17.98 4.68
CA ASN A 450 27.50 -17.76 4.61
C ASN A 450 26.91 -17.12 5.89
N THR A 451 27.71 -16.36 6.62
CA THR A 451 27.29 -15.63 7.80
C THR A 451 27.04 -14.18 7.42
N THR A 452 25.77 -13.82 7.24
CA THR A 452 25.29 -12.43 7.22
C THR A 452 25.44 -11.84 8.62
N THR A 453 26.68 -11.56 9.03
CA THR A 453 26.95 -10.68 10.17
C THR A 453 26.91 -9.25 9.65
N SER A 454 25.90 -8.51 10.12
CA SER A 454 25.66 -7.08 9.89
C SER A 454 26.96 -6.27 10.00
N ALA A 455 27.52 -5.87 8.86
CA ALA A 455 28.73 -5.07 8.80
C ALA A 455 28.40 -3.60 8.47
N ASN A 456 28.37 -2.77 9.51
CA ASN A 456 28.73 -1.34 9.51
C ASN A 456 28.03 -0.35 8.56
N THR A 457 26.77 -0.58 8.18
CA THR A 457 25.88 0.54 7.89
C THR A 457 24.55 0.32 8.60
N ASP A 458 24.31 1.02 9.70
CA ASP A 458 23.05 1.02 10.47
C ASP A 458 21.84 1.57 9.69
N LYS A 459 21.92 1.66 8.36
CA LYS A 459 20.90 2.27 7.52
C LYS A 459 19.94 1.21 6.97
N GLY A 460 18.64 1.43 7.15
CA GLY A 460 17.60 0.66 6.49
C GLY A 460 17.29 1.14 5.06
N ILE A 461 16.46 0.40 4.34
CA ILE A 461 15.87 0.82 3.07
C ILE A 461 14.53 1.51 3.34
N PHE A 462 14.36 2.73 2.82
CA PHE A 462 13.07 3.38 2.71
C PHE A 462 12.55 3.11 1.30
N HIS A 463 11.49 2.31 1.21
CA HIS A 463 10.77 2.06 -0.04
C HIS A 463 9.51 2.90 0.01
N GLU A 464 9.50 4.00 -0.74
CA GLU A 464 8.37 4.90 -0.75
C GLU A 464 7.11 4.18 -1.25
N GLY A 465 6.10 4.13 -0.39
CA GLY A 465 4.75 3.69 -0.73
C GLY A 465 3.75 4.82 -0.54
N GLY A 466 2.47 4.46 -0.64
CA GLY A 466 1.36 5.39 -0.50
C GLY A 466 1.09 6.20 -1.77
N SER A 467 0.46 7.37 -1.61
CA SER A 467 -0.11 8.10 -2.74
C SER A 467 0.29 9.58 -2.73
N SER A 468 0.36 10.16 -3.94
CA SER A 468 0.56 11.59 -4.15
C SER A 468 -0.66 12.23 -4.81
N ILE A 469 -0.76 13.55 -4.72
CA ILE A 469 -1.75 14.33 -5.46
C ILE A 469 -1.17 14.76 -6.80
N ILE A 470 -1.85 14.44 -7.90
CA ILE A 470 -1.52 14.86 -9.26
C ILE A 470 -2.57 15.90 -9.70
N PRO A 471 -2.23 17.20 -9.65
CA PRO A 471 -3.13 18.25 -10.11
C PRO A 471 -3.06 18.36 -11.64
N ILE A 472 -4.24 18.43 -12.28
CA ILE A 472 -4.37 18.40 -13.74
C ILE A 472 -4.83 19.77 -14.24
N ASN A 473 -4.09 20.30 -15.21
CA ASN A 473 -4.52 21.43 -15.99
C ASN A 473 -5.60 20.97 -16.96
N VAL A 474 -6.86 21.27 -16.66
CA VAL A 474 -8.01 20.85 -17.47
C VAL A 474 -8.30 21.81 -18.64
N GLY A 475 -7.41 22.79 -18.91
CA GLY A 475 -7.59 23.80 -19.96
C GLY A 475 -8.67 24.84 -19.64
N ASN A 476 -9.12 24.91 -18.38
CA ASN A 476 -10.13 25.86 -17.91
C ASN A 476 -9.59 26.65 -16.71
N GLU A 477 -9.37 27.95 -16.91
CA GLU A 477 -8.74 28.81 -15.91
C GLU A 477 -9.51 28.88 -14.60
N LYS A 478 -10.85 28.97 -14.65
CA LYS A 478 -11.68 28.98 -13.43
C LYS A 478 -11.50 27.69 -12.62
N LEU A 479 -11.49 26.54 -13.29
CA LEU A 479 -11.30 25.25 -12.62
C LEU A 479 -9.88 25.07 -12.11
N ASN A 480 -8.87 25.55 -12.85
CA ASN A 480 -7.48 25.51 -12.41
C ASN A 480 -7.25 26.38 -11.16
N LEU A 481 -7.80 27.61 -11.13
CA LEU A 481 -7.75 28.48 -9.96
C LEU A 481 -8.52 27.89 -8.77
N GLY A 482 -9.70 27.29 -9.01
CA GLY A 482 -10.44 26.57 -7.97
C GLY A 482 -9.68 25.37 -7.41
N THR A 483 -9.02 24.60 -8.28
CA THR A 483 -8.17 23.47 -7.90
C THR A 483 -7.00 23.95 -7.03
N LYS A 484 -6.29 25.00 -7.46
CA LYS A 484 -5.22 25.66 -6.69
C LYS A 484 -5.69 26.12 -5.31
N LYS A 485 -6.85 26.79 -5.23
CA LYS A 485 -7.42 27.25 -3.96
C LYS A 485 -7.72 26.09 -3.01
N PHE A 486 -8.34 25.01 -3.52
CA PHE A 486 -8.62 23.82 -2.72
C PHE A 486 -7.34 23.15 -2.23
N LEU A 487 -6.35 22.98 -3.11
CA LEU A 487 -5.06 22.38 -2.76
C LEU A 487 -4.29 23.21 -1.74
N LYS A 488 -4.31 24.55 -1.85
CA LYS A 488 -3.73 25.41 -0.82
C LYS A 488 -4.38 25.16 0.53
N TRP A 489 -5.71 25.12 0.57
CA TRP A 489 -6.44 24.89 1.80
C TRP A 489 -6.16 23.50 2.39
N ILE A 490 -6.18 22.42 1.60
CA ILE A 490 -5.98 21.06 2.16
C ILE A 490 -4.62 20.92 2.83
N TYR A 491 -3.56 21.54 2.29
CA TYR A 491 -2.20 21.42 2.83
C TYR A 491 -1.87 22.42 3.95
N THR A 492 -2.35 23.67 3.89
CA THR A 492 -1.94 24.72 4.84
C THR A 492 -3.08 25.26 5.69
N GLY A 493 -4.30 24.80 5.43
CA GLY A 493 -5.51 25.29 6.08
C GLY A 493 -5.88 24.52 7.34
N LYS A 494 -6.92 25.04 7.98
CA LYS A 494 -7.62 24.40 9.09
C LYS A 494 -9.05 24.06 8.69
N ASN A 495 -9.64 23.14 9.44
CA ASN A 495 -11.06 22.84 9.37
C ASN A 495 -11.68 22.98 10.76
N LYS A 496 -13.01 23.06 10.78
CA LYS A 496 -13.81 22.99 12.01
C LYS A 496 -14.91 21.95 11.84
N ILE A 497 -14.52 20.68 11.91
CA ILE A 497 -15.46 19.55 11.88
C ILE A 497 -15.94 19.28 13.30
N GLY A 498 -17.25 19.46 13.53
CA GLY A 498 -17.83 19.45 14.87
C GLY A 498 -17.52 20.73 15.65
N LYS A 499 -16.95 20.61 16.86
CA LYS A 499 -16.64 21.75 17.74
C LYS A 499 -15.14 22.08 17.81
N ILE A 500 -14.29 21.34 17.11
CA ILE A 500 -12.84 21.44 17.21
C ILE A 500 -12.32 22.10 15.93
N GLU A 501 -11.53 23.16 16.08
CA GLU A 501 -10.74 23.71 14.99
C GLU A 501 -9.35 23.07 14.99
N GLU A 502 -8.92 22.55 13.85
CA GLU A 502 -7.70 21.74 13.74
C GLU A 502 -7.08 21.87 12.35
N ASP A 503 -5.76 21.68 12.27
CA ASP A 503 -5.07 21.58 10.99
C ASP A 503 -5.56 20.36 10.19
N ASN A 504 -5.71 20.51 8.88
CA ASN A 504 -6.22 19.44 8.02
C ASN A 504 -5.39 18.15 8.08
N TRP A 505 -4.06 18.27 8.19
CA TRP A 505 -3.17 17.11 8.31
C TRP A 505 -3.49 16.27 9.57
N LEU A 506 -3.80 16.92 10.70
CA LEU A 506 -4.05 16.23 11.97
C LEU A 506 -5.43 15.59 11.98
N THR A 507 -6.42 16.25 11.38
CA THR A 507 -7.73 15.65 11.16
C THR A 507 -7.63 14.41 10.27
N LEU A 508 -6.85 14.47 9.19
CA LEU A 508 -6.59 13.31 8.32
C LEU A 508 -5.90 12.18 9.08
N ALA A 509 -4.85 12.47 9.86
CA ALA A 509 -4.18 11.48 10.70
C ALA A 509 -5.15 10.78 11.67
N LYS A 510 -6.05 11.55 12.31
CA LYS A 510 -7.04 11.02 13.28
C LYS A 510 -8.17 10.20 12.66
N THR A 511 -8.43 10.37 11.37
CA THR A 511 -9.65 9.83 10.73
C THR A 511 -9.39 8.91 9.56
N SER A 512 -8.16 8.85 9.04
CA SER A 512 -7.76 7.98 7.94
C SER A 512 -6.50 7.15 8.20
N GLY A 513 -5.65 7.58 9.14
CA GLY A 513 -4.34 6.97 9.36
C GLY A 513 -3.22 7.50 8.45
N TYR A 514 -3.55 8.45 7.56
CA TYR A 514 -2.64 9.06 6.58
C TYR A 514 -1.94 10.27 7.20
N ILE A 515 -0.66 10.47 6.87
CA ILE A 515 0.14 11.59 7.35
C ILE A 515 0.76 12.38 6.20
N MET A 516 0.48 13.68 6.15
CA MET A 516 1.11 14.56 5.16
C MET A 516 2.59 14.79 5.51
N PRO A 517 3.52 14.58 4.57
CA PRO A 517 4.97 14.76 4.81
C PRO A 517 5.37 16.24 4.75
N LEU A 518 4.63 17.10 5.46
CA LEU A 518 4.90 18.53 5.59
C LEU A 518 6.16 18.75 6.44
N LYS A 519 6.96 19.76 6.13
CA LYS A 519 8.16 20.12 6.89
C LYS A 519 7.85 20.43 8.37
N THR A 520 6.70 21.02 8.62
CA THR A 520 6.21 21.36 9.98
C THR A 520 5.69 20.14 10.75
N VAL A 521 5.43 19.02 10.06
CA VAL A 521 4.87 17.79 10.63
C VAL A 521 5.95 16.73 10.83
N VAL A 522 6.89 16.59 9.90
CA VAL A 522 7.96 15.58 9.94
C VAL A 522 9.06 16.01 10.91
N ASN A 523 8.82 15.81 12.21
CA ASN A 523 9.76 16.10 13.29
C ASN A 523 9.43 15.34 14.59
N GLN A 524 10.38 15.32 15.52
CA GLN A 524 10.24 14.62 16.80
C GLN A 524 9.16 15.23 17.71
N GLU A 525 8.91 16.55 17.64
CA GLU A 525 7.86 17.20 18.43
C GLU A 525 6.49 16.66 18.07
N THR A 526 6.22 16.51 16.77
CA THR A 526 4.94 15.96 16.28
C THR A 526 4.80 14.48 16.63
N ILE A 527 5.88 13.69 16.59
CA ILE A 527 5.89 12.31 17.11
C ILE A 527 5.45 12.29 18.57
N ASN A 528 6.03 13.15 19.41
CA ASN A 528 5.72 13.21 20.84
C ASN A 528 4.26 13.62 21.05
N LYS A 529 3.75 14.60 20.28
CA LYS A 529 2.35 15.03 20.31
C LYS A 529 1.38 13.87 20.00
N LEU A 530 1.60 13.16 18.89
CA LEU A 530 0.74 12.02 18.51
C LEU A 530 0.85 10.87 19.52
N GLN A 531 2.05 10.59 20.04
CA GLN A 531 2.26 9.57 21.06
C GLN A 531 1.49 9.89 22.36
N GLN A 532 1.46 11.16 22.78
CA GLN A 532 0.66 11.59 23.94
C GLN A 532 -0.85 11.40 23.70
N GLU A 533 -1.34 11.74 22.50
CA GLU A 533 -2.75 11.50 22.15
C GLU A 533 -3.10 10.01 22.14
N VAL A 534 -2.24 9.16 21.57
CA VAL A 534 -2.37 7.69 21.60
C VAL A 534 -2.45 7.19 23.04
N THR A 535 -1.48 7.55 23.90
CA THR A 535 -1.44 7.10 25.30
C THR A 535 -2.66 7.57 26.10
N LYS A 536 -3.15 8.78 25.84
CA LYS A 536 -4.38 9.30 26.45
C LYS A 536 -5.59 8.46 26.04
N LEU A 537 -5.74 8.14 24.76
CA LEU A 537 -6.85 7.32 24.26
C LEU A 537 -6.76 5.88 24.79
N GLU A 538 -5.57 5.28 24.83
CA GLU A 538 -5.33 3.97 25.41
C GLU A 538 -5.78 3.90 26.87
N THR A 539 -5.43 4.92 27.67
CA THR A 539 -5.82 5.02 29.08
C THR A 539 -7.34 5.16 29.25
N VAL A 540 -8.00 5.92 28.38
CA VAL A 540 -9.47 6.07 28.43
C VAL A 540 -10.17 4.77 28.03
N LEU A 541 -9.65 4.09 27.01
CA LEU A 541 -10.23 2.89 26.44
C LEU A 541 -9.93 1.62 27.24
N SER A 542 -8.83 1.55 28.00
CA SER A 542 -8.49 0.39 28.82
C SER A 542 -9.55 0.06 29.87
N ASN A 543 -10.30 1.08 30.31
CA ASN A 543 -11.37 0.99 31.30
C ASN A 543 -12.74 0.62 30.70
N LYS A 544 -12.83 0.46 29.37
CA LYS A 544 -14.07 0.11 28.67
C LYS A 544 -14.14 -1.40 28.47
N GLU A 545 -15.33 -1.95 28.72
CA GLU A 545 -15.60 -3.38 28.52
C GLU A 545 -15.78 -3.73 27.03
N ASN A 546 -16.39 -2.83 26.24
CA ASN A 546 -16.65 -3.02 24.83
C ASN A 546 -16.13 -1.85 23.98
N LEU A 547 -15.04 -2.09 23.26
CA LEU A 547 -14.39 -1.10 22.40
C LEU A 547 -15.09 -0.91 21.04
N ILE A 548 -15.87 -1.89 20.58
CA ILE A 548 -16.39 -1.97 19.20
C ILE A 548 -17.24 -0.75 18.84
N ASN A 549 -18.00 -0.25 19.81
CA ASN A 549 -18.95 0.84 19.64
C ASN A 549 -18.37 2.21 20.01
N GLU A 550 -17.13 2.29 20.48
CA GLU A 550 -16.51 3.54 20.93
C GLU A 550 -15.88 4.27 19.73
N PRO A 551 -16.35 5.47 19.34
CA PRO A 551 -15.79 6.20 18.20
C PRO A 551 -14.29 6.52 18.37
N SER A 552 -13.87 6.77 19.61
CA SER A 552 -12.48 7.03 19.98
C SER A 552 -11.57 5.83 19.73
N TYR A 553 -12.10 4.60 19.69
CA TYR A 553 -11.32 3.41 19.35
C TYR A 553 -10.89 3.41 17.87
N PHE A 554 -11.74 3.91 16.98
CA PHE A 554 -11.35 4.11 15.58
C PHE A 554 -10.23 5.15 15.49
N THR A 555 -10.39 6.30 16.15
CA THR A 555 -9.36 7.35 16.18
C THR A 555 -8.02 6.86 16.74
N LEU A 556 -8.03 6.06 17.81
CA LEU A 556 -6.82 5.44 18.36
C LEU A 556 -6.06 4.63 17.30
N ASN A 557 -6.78 3.78 16.56
CA ASN A 557 -6.17 2.96 15.52
C ASN A 557 -5.60 3.79 14.36
N MET A 558 -6.29 4.85 13.95
CA MET A 558 -5.82 5.77 12.91
C MET A 558 -4.58 6.55 13.37
N LEU A 559 -4.55 7.00 14.63
CA LEU A 559 -3.39 7.69 15.19
C LEU A 559 -2.17 6.77 15.32
N ARG A 560 -2.34 5.50 15.70
CA ARG A 560 -1.25 4.52 15.72
C ARG A 560 -0.65 4.29 14.33
N SER A 561 -1.49 4.19 13.30
CA SER A 561 -1.06 4.12 11.90
C SER A 561 -0.26 5.36 11.50
N SER A 562 -0.83 6.55 11.72
CA SER A 562 -0.21 7.83 11.36
C SER A 562 1.13 8.03 12.07
N LEU A 563 1.20 7.65 13.34
CA LEU A 563 2.42 7.70 14.14
C LEU A 563 3.50 6.77 13.60
N LEU A 564 3.13 5.59 13.10
CA LEU A 564 4.06 4.66 12.48
C LEU A 564 4.66 5.26 11.20
N SER A 565 3.80 5.76 10.30
CA SER A 565 4.21 6.44 9.07
C SER A 565 5.09 7.67 9.37
N LEU A 566 4.72 8.48 10.36
CA LEU A 566 5.50 9.65 10.79
C LEU A 566 6.88 9.27 11.32
N LYS A 567 6.98 8.20 12.14
CA LYS A 567 8.28 7.69 12.61
C LYS A 567 9.17 7.27 11.46
N SER A 568 8.60 6.69 10.40
CA SER A 568 9.36 6.33 9.20
C SER A 568 9.87 7.56 8.44
N LEU A 569 9.01 8.55 8.23
CA LEU A 569 9.39 9.84 7.62
C LEU A 569 10.51 10.55 8.38
N VAL A 570 10.44 10.58 9.71
CA VAL A 570 11.50 11.19 10.54
C VAL A 570 12.81 10.42 10.42
N LYS A 571 12.78 9.07 10.38
CA LYS A 571 13.99 8.27 10.14
C LYS A 571 14.63 8.57 8.78
N LEU A 572 13.83 8.85 7.75
CA LEU A 572 14.32 9.26 6.44
C LEU A 572 15.02 10.62 6.49
N GLU A 573 14.41 11.62 7.12
CA GLU A 573 15.02 12.95 7.29
C GLU A 573 16.30 12.90 8.12
N GLU A 574 16.37 12.01 9.13
CA GLU A 574 17.56 11.77 9.95
C GLU A 574 18.62 10.89 9.27
N GLU A 575 18.40 10.48 8.02
CA GLU A 575 19.27 9.60 7.23
C GLU A 575 19.59 8.24 7.87
N LYS A 576 18.72 7.78 8.78
CA LYS A 576 18.74 6.42 9.35
C LYS A 576 18.26 5.36 8.35
N VAL A 577 17.66 5.80 7.25
CA VAL A 577 17.27 4.96 6.11
C VAL A 577 17.66 5.64 4.81
N VAL A 578 17.81 4.86 3.74
CA VAL A 578 18.13 5.35 2.39
C VAL A 578 16.93 5.11 1.47
N ALA A 579 16.43 6.18 0.85
CA ALA A 579 15.38 6.08 -0.15
C ALA A 579 15.89 5.39 -1.43
N LYS A 580 15.12 4.41 -1.93
CA LYS A 580 15.38 3.73 -3.19
C LYS A 580 14.18 3.92 -4.12
N PRO A 581 14.12 5.05 -4.85
CA PRO A 581 12.96 5.35 -5.69
C PRO A 581 12.75 4.30 -6.78
N VAL A 582 11.49 4.03 -7.11
CA VAL A 582 11.07 3.15 -8.20
C VAL A 582 10.51 4.02 -9.31
N VAL A 583 11.37 4.45 -10.22
CA VAL A 583 10.96 5.30 -11.34
C VAL A 583 10.07 4.49 -12.30
N THR A 584 8.97 5.09 -12.71
CA THR A 584 7.85 4.37 -13.31
C THR A 584 7.42 4.99 -14.63
N ASP A 585 7.28 4.14 -15.64
CA ASP A 585 6.64 4.39 -16.93
C ASP A 585 5.75 3.18 -17.31
N ASP A 586 5.22 3.15 -18.54
CA ASP A 586 4.40 2.03 -19.03
C ASP A 586 5.12 0.68 -18.98
N ARG A 587 6.43 0.65 -19.30
CA ARG A 587 7.23 -0.57 -19.33
C ARG A 587 7.54 -1.04 -17.92
N THR A 588 7.91 -0.14 -17.01
CA THR A 588 8.07 -0.44 -15.57
C THR A 588 6.77 -1.02 -15.02
N ALA A 589 5.61 -0.45 -15.34
CA ALA A 589 4.33 -0.96 -14.86
C ALA A 589 4.00 -2.36 -15.41
N GLU A 590 4.32 -2.64 -16.67
CA GLU A 590 4.15 -3.99 -17.25
C GLU A 590 5.09 -5.01 -16.58
N ILE A 591 6.34 -4.65 -16.32
CA ILE A 591 7.32 -5.48 -15.59
C ILE A 591 6.82 -5.77 -14.16
N THR A 592 6.46 -4.74 -13.41
CA THR A 592 5.97 -4.86 -12.02
C THR A 592 4.68 -5.68 -11.95
N LYS A 593 3.78 -5.54 -12.92
CA LYS A 593 2.57 -6.38 -13.03
C LYS A 593 2.92 -7.86 -13.24
N ASN A 594 3.93 -8.18 -14.04
CA ASN A 594 4.36 -9.55 -14.26
C ASN A 594 5.01 -10.17 -13.02
N VAL A 595 5.80 -9.38 -12.27
CA VAL A 595 6.33 -9.77 -10.95
C VAL A 595 5.17 -10.05 -9.99
N SER A 596 4.27 -9.08 -9.80
CA SER A 596 3.09 -9.17 -8.93
C SER A 596 2.23 -10.40 -9.21
N LYS A 597 1.81 -10.58 -10.48
CA LYS A 597 1.00 -11.72 -10.91
C LYS A 597 1.71 -13.06 -10.67
N SER A 598 3.01 -13.14 -10.97
CA SER A 598 3.78 -14.36 -10.80
C SER A 598 3.99 -14.71 -9.33
N LEU A 599 4.15 -13.72 -8.46
CA LEU A 599 4.18 -13.94 -7.01
C LEU A 599 2.82 -14.46 -6.51
N ILE A 600 1.72 -13.73 -6.76
CA ILE A 600 0.36 -14.14 -6.34
C ILE A 600 0.03 -15.58 -6.77
N ASN A 601 0.32 -15.92 -8.03
CA ASN A 601 0.03 -17.25 -8.56
C ASN A 601 0.85 -18.37 -7.88
N GLN A 602 2.03 -18.08 -7.31
CA GLN A 602 2.83 -19.09 -6.61
C GLN A 602 2.21 -19.51 -5.27
N THR A 603 1.39 -18.66 -4.65
CA THR A 603 0.83 -18.91 -3.31
C THR A 603 -0.70 -19.01 -3.29
N ASN A 604 -1.37 -19.01 -4.44
CA ASN A 604 -2.82 -19.12 -4.48
C ASN A 604 -3.29 -20.45 -3.83
N ILE A 605 -4.26 -20.35 -2.92
CA ILE A 605 -4.78 -21.48 -2.14
C ILE A 605 -5.49 -22.49 -3.05
N ASP A 606 -6.15 -22.04 -4.12
CA ASP A 606 -6.88 -22.93 -5.01
C ASP A 606 -5.96 -23.71 -5.96
N GLY A 607 -4.77 -23.18 -6.24
CA GLY A 607 -3.73 -23.86 -7.00
C GLY A 607 -2.54 -22.95 -7.27
N SER A 608 -1.32 -23.47 -7.14
CA SER A 608 -0.09 -22.71 -7.34
C SER A 608 0.51 -22.95 -8.72
N THR A 609 1.09 -21.90 -9.30
CA THR A 609 1.91 -21.97 -10.52
C THR A 609 3.26 -21.32 -10.26
N ILE A 610 4.34 -22.01 -10.62
CA ILE A 610 5.71 -21.52 -10.46
C ILE A 610 6.20 -20.91 -11.76
N THR A 611 6.64 -19.66 -11.71
CA THR A 611 7.32 -18.98 -12.82
C THR A 611 8.83 -18.99 -12.56
N LYS A 612 9.64 -19.35 -13.56
CA LYS A 612 11.10 -19.32 -13.43
C LYS A 612 11.63 -17.90 -13.58
N ALA A 613 12.75 -17.60 -12.91
CA ALA A 613 13.37 -16.28 -12.98
C ALA A 613 13.80 -15.92 -14.42
N GLU A 614 14.31 -16.88 -15.18
CA GLU A 614 14.72 -16.70 -16.59
C GLU A 614 13.56 -16.30 -17.49
N GLU A 615 12.38 -16.87 -17.23
CA GLU A 615 11.17 -16.57 -17.99
C GLU A 615 10.76 -15.12 -17.77
N LEU A 616 10.75 -14.66 -16.51
CA LEU A 616 10.48 -13.27 -16.17
C LEU A 616 11.48 -12.31 -16.81
N VAL A 617 12.79 -12.59 -16.69
CA VAL A 617 13.83 -11.75 -17.29
C VAL A 617 13.67 -11.67 -18.81
N THR A 618 13.33 -12.79 -19.47
CA THR A 618 13.06 -12.80 -20.92
C THR A 618 11.85 -11.92 -21.27
N GLN A 619 10.78 -11.98 -20.47
CA GLN A 619 9.62 -11.11 -20.65
C GLN A 619 9.99 -9.63 -20.45
N PHE A 620 10.81 -9.31 -19.44
CA PHE A 620 11.26 -7.93 -19.18
C PHE A 620 12.10 -7.39 -20.34
N GLU A 621 13.01 -8.21 -20.87
CA GLU A 621 13.80 -7.87 -22.06
C GLU A 621 12.92 -7.58 -23.27
N GLN A 622 11.84 -8.33 -23.46
CA GLN A 622 10.87 -8.07 -24.54
C GLN A 622 10.11 -6.77 -24.31
N ILE A 623 9.67 -6.50 -23.08
CA ILE A 623 8.98 -5.25 -22.72
C ILE A 623 9.86 -4.04 -22.98
N VAL A 624 11.13 -4.10 -22.59
CA VAL A 624 12.09 -2.99 -22.79
C VAL A 624 12.43 -2.76 -24.27
N LYS A 625 12.34 -3.79 -25.12
CA LYS A 625 12.59 -3.71 -26.57
C LYS A 625 11.44 -3.10 -27.39
N LYS A 626 10.19 -3.21 -26.92
CA LYS A 626 9.02 -2.56 -27.55
C LYS A 626 9.09 -1.07 -27.35
#